data_AF-F2UDJ0-F1
#
_entry.id   AF-F2UDJ0-F1
#
_cell.length_a   1.000
_cell.length_b   1.000
_cell.length_c   1.000
_cell.angle_alpha   90.00
_cell.angle_beta   90.00
_cell.angle_gamma   90.00
#
_symmetry.space_group_name_H-M   'P 1'
#
loop_
_entity.id
_entity.type
_entity.pdbx_description
1 polymer ?
#
loop_
_entity_poly.entity_id
_entity_poly.type
_entity_poly.pdbx_seq_one_letter_code
_entity_poly.pdbx_strand_id
1 'polypeptide(L)'
;MMAGLRARSMMRVAAMAPSLLLLLMAVAVAPMGVQAQAQTLMAVEHVGLPSEQPARYSNAFDEASLLQKILDIEARACQEACLAMGECKAMFHYRLTSGSTRCHLLSKTGSPAATGLVSTSAVKIPQNQVSLRCNSFNDLNKACVSGCAVGRCFFSTCIVNSNSRPLVDGTTCANGDNDGVCSQAVDWSAAPSLIGYSVTASGSNAENEHLRFSTAFDATKILAKLTGVASFEACTKACDADPDCAGVFAWEHSSDLLGLECRLLSDTGTLIPTSTTSFSLSKAATSRFDLHYIGTGANEATSRRFSTAFDAAHVLSKFNDATAEDCARACVADPACAGFVQVDFGSTLQCRTLDDLGVDGGVPTTTLSLSYALST
;
A
#
# COMPACT_ATOMS: atom_id res chain seq x y z
N MET A 1 -47.75 39.88 -51.33
CA MET A 1 -47.03 40.48 -52.48
C MET A 1 -45.98 39.48 -52.96
N MET A 2 -46.07 39.11 -54.24
CA MET A 2 -45.10 38.42 -55.14
C MET A 2 -44.47 37.10 -54.66
N ALA A 3 -44.76 35.90 -55.20
CA ALA A 3 -44.80 35.36 -56.58
C ALA A 3 -43.43 35.11 -57.24
N GLY A 4 -43.22 33.88 -57.74
CA GLY A 4 -42.26 33.56 -58.83
C GLY A 4 -41.26 32.43 -58.50
N LEU A 5 -41.53 31.14 -58.78
CA LEU A 5 -41.27 30.40 -60.04
C LEU A 5 -39.84 30.54 -60.60
N ARG A 6 -39.07 29.43 -60.65
CA ARG A 6 -38.68 28.74 -61.91
C ARG A 6 -37.76 27.53 -61.71
N ALA A 7 -38.02 26.53 -62.55
CA ALA A 7 -37.34 25.25 -62.72
C ALA A 7 -36.22 25.31 -63.79
N ARG A 8 -35.33 24.30 -63.77
CA ARG A 8 -34.62 23.61 -64.89
C ARG A 8 -33.60 22.65 -64.24
N SER A 9 -33.68 21.31 -64.32
CA SER A 9 -33.63 20.38 -65.46
C SER A 9 -32.32 20.42 -66.27
N MET A 10 -31.44 19.42 -66.11
CA MET A 10 -31.16 18.36 -67.09
C MET A 10 -29.82 17.64 -66.86
N MET A 11 -29.86 16.29 -66.95
CA MET A 11 -28.90 15.36 -67.60
C MET A 11 -27.46 15.23 -67.00
N ARG A 12 -26.78 14.07 -66.95
CA ARG A 12 -26.88 12.76 -67.65
C ARG A 12 -25.84 11.77 -67.06
N VAL A 13 -26.09 10.45 -67.26
CA VAL A 13 -25.11 9.35 -67.54
C VAL A 13 -24.24 8.87 -66.37
N ALA A 14 -23.85 7.59 -66.19
CA ALA A 14 -24.28 6.22 -66.49
C ALA A 14 -23.12 5.32 -66.00
N ALA A 15 -23.39 4.16 -65.39
CA ALA A 15 -22.57 2.92 -65.40
C ALA A 15 -23.09 2.01 -64.25
N MET A 16 -23.87 0.95 -64.49
CA MET A 16 -23.50 -0.40 -64.96
C MET A 16 -22.42 -1.11 -64.14
N ALA A 17 -22.84 -2.07 -63.30
CA ALA A 17 -22.15 -3.35 -63.03
C ALA A 17 -23.08 -4.29 -62.23
N PRO A 18 -22.89 -5.63 -62.30
CA PRO A 18 -23.99 -6.57 -62.45
C PRO A 18 -24.38 -7.36 -61.19
N SER A 19 -25.58 -7.93 -61.29
CA SER A 19 -26.13 -9.01 -60.47
C SER A 19 -25.17 -10.17 -60.27
N LEU A 20 -25.00 -10.59 -59.01
CA LEU A 20 -24.69 -11.98 -58.67
C LEU A 20 -25.59 -12.41 -57.52
N LEU A 21 -26.65 -13.13 -57.88
CA LEU A 21 -27.54 -13.85 -57.00
C LEU A 21 -26.88 -15.20 -56.68
N LEU A 22 -26.35 -15.39 -55.47
CA LEU A 22 -25.96 -16.71 -54.99
C LEU A 22 -26.39 -16.93 -53.53
N LEU A 23 -27.35 -17.85 -53.40
CA LEU A 23 -27.77 -18.66 -52.24
C LEU A 23 -27.42 -18.16 -50.82
N LEU A 24 -28.47 -17.81 -50.09
CA LEU A 24 -28.51 -17.90 -48.63
C LEU A 24 -28.25 -19.35 -48.18
N MET A 25 -27.16 -19.58 -47.47
CA MET A 25 -27.02 -20.63 -46.46
C MET A 25 -26.80 -19.91 -45.13
N ALA A 26 -27.86 -19.77 -44.36
CA ALA A 26 -27.79 -19.30 -42.99
C ALA A 26 -27.16 -20.39 -42.11
N VAL A 27 -25.87 -20.28 -41.82
CA VAL A 27 -25.27 -20.95 -40.66
C VAL A 27 -25.39 -19.99 -39.49
N ALA A 28 -26.29 -20.32 -38.57
CA ALA A 28 -26.38 -19.64 -37.29
C ALA A 28 -25.08 -19.84 -36.51
N VAL A 29 -24.23 -18.81 -36.47
CA VAL A 29 -23.14 -18.73 -35.50
C VAL A 29 -23.76 -18.30 -34.19
N ALA A 30 -24.00 -19.26 -33.30
CA ALA A 30 -24.30 -18.97 -31.91
C ALA A 30 -23.12 -18.16 -31.32
N PRO A 31 -23.35 -17.07 -30.57
CA PRO A 31 -22.28 -16.42 -29.84
C PRO A 31 -21.78 -17.42 -28.80
N MET A 32 -20.61 -18.03 -29.07
CA MET A 32 -19.85 -18.70 -28.03
C MET A 32 -19.39 -17.60 -27.08
N GLY A 33 -20.17 -17.36 -26.02
CA GLY A 33 -19.73 -16.60 -24.87
C GLY A 33 -18.54 -17.34 -24.27
N VAL A 34 -17.34 -16.92 -24.63
CA VAL A 34 -16.11 -17.38 -24.00
C VAL A 34 -16.14 -16.80 -22.59
N GLN A 35 -16.55 -17.62 -21.62
CA GLN A 35 -16.35 -17.31 -20.21
C GLN A 35 -14.84 -17.25 -19.97
N ALA A 36 -14.29 -16.04 -19.87
CA ALA A 36 -12.93 -15.84 -19.41
C ALA A 36 -12.89 -16.24 -17.93
N GLN A 37 -12.37 -17.42 -17.64
CA GLN A 37 -12.16 -17.89 -16.27
C GLN A 37 -10.89 -17.23 -15.73
N ALA A 38 -10.99 -16.45 -14.66
CA ALA A 38 -9.87 -15.72 -14.06
C ALA A 38 -8.82 -16.67 -13.44
N GLN A 39 -7.73 -16.96 -14.14
CA GLN A 39 -6.67 -17.84 -13.64
C GLN A 39 -5.64 -17.05 -12.84
N THR A 40 -5.10 -17.64 -11.76
CA THR A 40 -4.04 -17.03 -10.93
C THR A 40 -2.81 -17.94 -10.94
N LEU A 41 -1.62 -17.34 -11.07
CA LEU A 41 -0.35 -18.03 -10.84
C LEU A 41 0.09 -17.77 -9.41
N MET A 42 0.49 -18.82 -8.69
CA MET A 42 1.10 -18.67 -7.36
C MET A 42 2.58 -19.00 -7.44
N ALA A 43 3.42 -18.18 -6.80
CA ALA A 43 4.79 -18.54 -6.50
C ALA A 43 4.77 -19.79 -5.61
N VAL A 44 5.48 -20.84 -6.02
CA VAL A 44 5.52 -22.09 -5.24
C VAL A 44 6.76 -22.04 -4.37
N GLU A 45 6.55 -21.93 -3.06
CA GLU A 45 7.60 -22.22 -2.10
C GLU A 45 7.85 -23.74 -2.15
N HIS A 46 9.03 -24.12 -2.61
CA HIS A 46 9.35 -25.51 -2.92
C HIS A 46 9.59 -26.31 -1.62
N VAL A 47 8.54 -26.98 -1.13
CA VAL A 47 8.59 -27.88 0.02
C VAL A 47 9.60 -29.01 -0.23
N GLY A 48 10.65 -29.09 0.59
CA GLY A 48 11.66 -30.16 0.55
C GLY A 48 13.07 -29.74 0.12
N LEU A 49 13.29 -28.48 -0.24
CA LEU A 49 14.62 -27.89 -0.37
C LEU A 49 14.92 -26.98 0.83
N PRO A 50 16.17 -26.87 1.31
CA PRO A 50 16.52 -25.89 2.33
C PRO A 50 16.10 -24.49 1.85
N SER A 51 15.43 -23.71 2.72
CA SER A 51 14.68 -22.48 2.41
C SER A 51 15.49 -21.33 1.79
N GLU A 52 16.78 -21.54 1.53
CA GLU A 52 17.71 -20.52 1.03
C GLU A 52 18.25 -20.83 -0.38
N GLN A 53 17.94 -21.99 -0.98
CA GLN A 53 18.46 -22.32 -2.31
C GLN A 53 17.45 -21.97 -3.41
N PRO A 54 17.87 -21.23 -4.46
CA PRO A 54 17.04 -21.03 -5.65
C PRO A 54 16.59 -22.36 -6.21
N ALA A 55 15.31 -22.43 -6.56
CA ALA A 55 14.68 -23.67 -6.99
C ALA A 55 13.97 -23.50 -8.32
N ARG A 56 14.02 -24.57 -9.11
CA ARG A 56 13.40 -24.71 -10.42
C ARG A 56 12.54 -25.95 -10.46
N TYR A 57 11.67 -26.05 -11.45
CA TYR A 57 11.08 -27.34 -11.79
C TYR A 57 12.14 -28.23 -12.47
N SER A 58 12.15 -29.52 -12.14
CA SER A 58 13.13 -30.49 -12.66
C SER A 58 13.14 -30.53 -14.19
N ASN A 59 11.98 -30.31 -14.81
CA ASN A 59 11.76 -30.24 -16.25
C ASN A 59 11.94 -28.84 -16.86
N ALA A 60 12.42 -27.84 -16.12
CA ALA A 60 12.56 -26.47 -16.62
C ALA A 60 13.53 -26.30 -17.80
N PHE A 61 14.38 -27.30 -18.06
CA PHE A 61 15.30 -27.35 -19.21
C PHE A 61 15.04 -28.56 -20.12
N ASP A 62 13.94 -29.28 -19.90
CA ASP A 62 13.54 -30.38 -20.77
C ASP A 62 12.82 -29.79 -22.00
N GLU A 63 13.41 -29.93 -23.19
CA GLU A 63 12.85 -29.42 -24.45
C GLU A 63 11.44 -29.97 -24.72
N ALA A 64 11.13 -31.20 -24.27
CA ALA A 64 9.78 -31.77 -24.43
C ALA A 64 8.73 -31.11 -23.52
N SER A 65 9.17 -30.41 -22.48
CA SER A 65 8.31 -29.67 -21.55
C SER A 65 8.17 -28.19 -21.89
N LEU A 66 9.05 -27.66 -22.73
CA LEU A 66 9.15 -26.24 -23.04
C LEU A 66 8.12 -25.86 -24.12
N LEU A 67 7.16 -25.02 -23.74
CA LEU A 67 6.22 -24.42 -24.68
C LEU A 67 6.86 -23.25 -25.40
N GLN A 68 7.58 -22.40 -24.66
CA GLN A 68 8.21 -21.20 -25.20
C GLN A 68 9.40 -20.75 -24.34
N LYS A 69 10.42 -20.22 -25.01
CA LYS A 69 11.53 -19.51 -24.39
C LYS A 69 11.45 -18.03 -24.77
N ILE A 70 11.37 -17.15 -23.78
CA ILE A 70 11.32 -15.71 -23.98
C ILE A 70 12.60 -15.10 -23.41
N LEU A 71 13.22 -14.22 -24.17
CA LEU A 71 14.52 -13.60 -23.87
C LEU A 71 14.30 -12.20 -23.32
N ASP A 72 15.11 -11.81 -22.33
CA ASP A 72 15.22 -10.43 -21.83
C ASP A 72 13.87 -9.84 -21.40
N ILE A 73 13.08 -10.68 -20.72
CA ILE A 73 11.76 -10.37 -20.18
C ILE A 73 11.83 -10.29 -18.65
N GLU A 74 11.03 -9.42 -18.05
CA GLU A 74 10.88 -9.34 -16.60
C GLU A 74 10.02 -10.49 -16.05
N ALA A 75 10.16 -10.80 -14.76
CA ALA A 75 9.46 -11.92 -14.12
C ALA A 75 7.93 -11.79 -14.22
N ARG A 76 7.41 -10.56 -14.03
CA ARG A 76 5.98 -10.27 -14.14
C ARG A 76 5.44 -10.52 -15.55
N ALA A 77 6.14 -10.02 -16.57
CA ALA A 77 5.74 -10.24 -17.96
C ALA A 77 5.85 -11.72 -18.38
N CYS A 78 6.79 -12.47 -17.80
CA CYS A 78 6.86 -13.93 -17.96
C CYS A 78 5.63 -14.65 -17.38
N GLN A 79 5.13 -14.19 -16.22
CA GLN A 79 3.92 -14.72 -15.58
C GLN A 79 2.68 -14.46 -16.43
N GLU A 80 2.51 -13.23 -16.90
CA GLU A 80 1.40 -12.83 -17.76
C GLU A 80 1.39 -13.64 -19.06
N ALA A 81 2.56 -13.91 -19.65
CA ALA A 81 2.69 -14.80 -20.81
C ALA A 81 2.22 -16.24 -20.52
N CYS A 82 2.54 -16.79 -19.34
CA CYS A 82 2.03 -18.11 -18.93
C CYS A 82 0.51 -18.11 -18.68
N LEU A 83 -0.03 -17.03 -18.12
CA LEU A 83 -1.48 -16.90 -17.91
C LEU A 83 -2.23 -16.85 -19.23
N ALA A 84 -1.73 -16.05 -20.18
CA ALA A 84 -2.31 -15.93 -21.52
C ALA A 84 -2.23 -17.23 -22.33
N MET A 85 -1.22 -18.06 -22.07
CA MET A 85 -1.04 -19.35 -22.74
C MET A 85 -1.85 -20.45 -22.05
N GLY A 86 -2.94 -20.89 -22.68
CA GLY A 86 -3.85 -21.91 -22.12
C GLY A 86 -3.17 -23.23 -21.73
N GLU A 87 -2.14 -23.62 -22.48
CA GLU A 87 -1.39 -24.86 -22.24
C GLU A 87 -0.30 -24.72 -21.17
N CYS A 88 0.08 -23.49 -20.79
CA CYS A 88 1.11 -23.27 -19.79
C CYS A 88 0.63 -23.72 -18.41
N LYS A 89 1.41 -24.56 -17.74
CA LYS A 89 1.14 -25.06 -16.38
C LYS A 89 2.09 -24.47 -15.36
N ALA A 90 3.28 -24.05 -15.77
CA ALA A 90 4.26 -23.42 -14.90
C ALA A 90 5.19 -22.50 -15.71
N MET A 91 5.84 -21.58 -15.01
CA MET A 91 6.92 -20.78 -15.56
C MET A 91 8.20 -20.91 -14.73
N PHE A 92 9.34 -20.69 -15.38
CA PHE A 92 10.65 -20.57 -14.77
C PHE A 92 11.37 -19.35 -15.35
N HIS A 93 11.50 -18.29 -14.54
CA HIS A 93 12.24 -17.08 -14.89
C HIS A 93 13.60 -17.09 -14.20
N TYR A 94 14.68 -16.75 -14.91
CA TYR A 94 16.01 -16.76 -14.34
C TYR A 94 16.94 -15.73 -14.99
N ARG A 95 17.96 -15.30 -14.24
CA ARG A 95 19.01 -14.38 -14.71
C ARG A 95 20.30 -15.15 -14.99
N LEU A 96 20.90 -14.88 -16.16
CA LEU A 96 22.21 -15.37 -16.55
C LEU A 96 23.31 -14.52 -15.90
N THR A 97 24.54 -15.04 -15.84
CA THR A 97 25.71 -14.29 -15.35
C THR A 97 26.02 -13.05 -16.19
N SER A 98 25.56 -13.00 -17.45
CA SER A 98 25.64 -11.82 -18.32
C SER A 98 24.68 -10.69 -17.94
N GLY A 99 23.78 -10.91 -16.97
CA GLY A 99 22.71 -9.97 -16.61
C GLY A 99 21.41 -10.15 -17.41
N SER A 100 21.47 -10.80 -18.57
CA SER A 100 20.29 -11.14 -19.39
C SER A 100 19.33 -12.05 -18.62
N THR A 101 18.03 -11.87 -18.85
CA THR A 101 16.99 -12.73 -18.28
C THR A 101 16.43 -13.70 -19.31
N ARG A 102 15.88 -14.81 -18.82
CA ARG A 102 15.24 -15.86 -19.61
C ARG A 102 13.97 -16.31 -18.90
N CYS A 103 12.94 -16.57 -19.68
CA CYS A 103 11.66 -17.10 -19.22
C CYS A 103 11.34 -18.38 -19.98
N HIS A 104 11.11 -19.46 -19.26
CA HIS A 104 10.69 -20.74 -19.79
C HIS A 104 9.24 -21.01 -19.37
N LEU A 105 8.35 -21.13 -20.36
CA LEU A 105 6.96 -21.53 -20.17
C LEU A 105 6.86 -23.05 -20.33
N LEU A 106 6.22 -23.73 -19.38
CA LEU A 106 6.24 -25.19 -19.26
C LEU A 106 4.83 -25.78 -19.44
N SER A 107 4.72 -26.84 -20.24
CA SER A 107 3.47 -27.58 -20.50
C SER A 107 3.06 -28.52 -19.37
N LYS A 108 3.97 -28.79 -18.43
CA LYS A 108 3.76 -29.61 -17.24
C LYS A 108 4.65 -29.13 -16.08
N THR A 109 4.20 -29.37 -14.86
CA THR A 109 4.96 -29.09 -13.63
C THR A 109 5.88 -30.27 -13.31
N GLY A 110 7.19 -30.05 -13.26
CA GLY A 110 8.14 -31.01 -12.70
C GLY A 110 8.12 -30.99 -11.17
N SER A 111 8.90 -31.87 -10.55
CA SER A 111 9.20 -31.78 -9.12
C SER A 111 10.17 -30.62 -8.84
N PRO A 112 10.15 -30.03 -7.65
CA PRO A 112 11.18 -29.08 -7.23
C PRO A 112 12.59 -29.66 -7.38
N ALA A 113 13.53 -28.86 -7.90
CA ALA A 113 14.94 -29.19 -8.02
C ALA A 113 15.78 -27.95 -7.72
N ALA A 114 16.90 -28.12 -7.02
CA ALA A 114 17.84 -27.03 -6.76
C ALA A 114 18.44 -26.50 -8.08
N THR A 115 18.77 -25.22 -8.10
CA THR A 115 19.47 -24.57 -9.22
C THR A 115 20.48 -23.55 -8.71
N GLY A 116 21.61 -23.41 -9.40
CA GLY A 116 22.61 -22.37 -9.11
C GLY A 116 22.27 -21.00 -9.72
N LEU A 117 21.09 -20.86 -10.32
CA LEU A 117 20.64 -19.65 -11.00
C LEU A 117 19.77 -18.79 -10.08
N VAL A 118 19.97 -17.47 -10.10
CA VAL A 118 19.01 -16.51 -9.51
C VAL A 118 17.72 -16.61 -10.31
N SER A 119 16.66 -17.12 -9.69
CA SER A 119 15.46 -17.54 -10.42
C SER A 119 14.19 -17.48 -9.59
N THR A 120 13.05 -17.44 -10.29
CA THR A 120 11.69 -17.47 -9.75
C THR A 120 10.89 -18.51 -10.52
N SER A 121 10.21 -19.40 -9.80
CA SER A 121 9.36 -20.45 -10.34
C SER A 121 7.93 -20.26 -9.86
N ALA A 122 6.94 -20.41 -10.75
CA ALA A 122 5.54 -20.27 -10.38
C ALA A 122 4.66 -21.29 -11.11
N VAL A 123 3.58 -21.72 -10.47
CA VAL A 123 2.63 -22.70 -11.03
C VAL A 123 1.30 -22.02 -11.33
N LYS A 124 0.70 -22.39 -12.46
CA LYS A 124 -0.66 -21.99 -12.81
C LYS A 124 -1.65 -22.90 -12.10
N ILE A 125 -2.38 -22.36 -11.13
CA ILE A 125 -3.37 -23.13 -10.38
C ILE A 125 -4.71 -22.97 -11.11
N PRO A 126 -5.36 -24.06 -11.53
CA PRO A 126 -6.71 -23.98 -12.05
C PRO A 126 -7.67 -23.59 -10.92
N GLN A 127 -8.60 -22.66 -11.18
CA GLN A 127 -9.51 -22.09 -10.17
C GLN A 127 -10.29 -23.14 -9.37
N ASN A 128 -10.51 -24.33 -9.94
CA ASN A 128 -11.22 -25.43 -9.29
C ASN A 128 -10.41 -26.17 -8.20
N GLN A 129 -9.15 -25.79 -7.94
CA GLN A 129 -8.30 -26.42 -6.92
C GLN A 129 -7.96 -25.52 -5.72
N VAL A 130 -8.48 -24.29 -5.66
CA VAL A 130 -8.30 -23.43 -4.48
C VAL A 130 -9.35 -23.80 -3.41
N SER A 131 -9.09 -24.87 -2.65
CA SER A 131 -9.86 -25.18 -1.43
C SER A 131 -9.29 -24.41 -0.25
N LEU A 132 -9.81 -23.21 0.02
CA LEU A 132 -9.53 -22.47 1.26
C LEU A 132 -10.06 -23.27 2.46
N ARG A 133 -9.17 -23.87 3.26
CA ARG A 133 -9.54 -24.46 4.56
C ARG A 133 -9.55 -23.36 5.62
N CYS A 134 -10.74 -22.96 6.06
CA CYS A 134 -10.91 -22.11 7.24
C CYS A 134 -10.80 -22.97 8.51
N ASN A 135 -9.86 -22.63 9.39
CA ASN A 135 -9.60 -23.34 10.65
C ASN A 135 -10.44 -22.77 11.82
N SER A 136 -11.77 -22.82 11.76
CA SER A 136 -12.63 -22.93 12.97
C SER A 136 -14.11 -23.11 12.60
N PHE A 137 -14.79 -24.01 13.33
CA PHE A 137 -16.13 -24.52 13.03
C PHE A 137 -17.24 -23.99 13.97
N ASN A 138 -16.95 -23.00 14.83
CA ASN A 138 -17.79 -22.74 16.02
C ASN A 138 -18.79 -21.56 15.97
N ASP A 139 -18.84 -20.74 14.91
CA ASP A 139 -19.73 -19.55 14.91
C ASP A 139 -20.86 -19.56 13.86
N LEU A 140 -21.16 -20.69 13.23
CA LEU A 140 -22.17 -20.76 12.15
C LEU A 140 -23.65 -20.77 12.60
N ASN A 141 -23.94 -20.81 13.91
CA ASN A 141 -25.31 -21.13 14.38
C ASN A 141 -26.13 -19.98 14.97
N LYS A 142 -25.77 -18.69 14.78
CA LYS A 142 -26.53 -17.59 15.41
C LYS A 142 -27.14 -16.49 14.53
N ALA A 143 -27.08 -16.57 13.20
CA ALA A 143 -27.76 -15.57 12.37
C ALA A 143 -28.20 -16.11 11.00
N CYS A 144 -29.22 -16.98 10.97
CA CYS A 144 -29.99 -17.27 9.76
C CYS A 144 -31.40 -17.71 10.16
N VAL A 145 -32.21 -16.78 10.68
CA VAL A 145 -33.65 -17.01 10.80
C VAL A 145 -34.40 -15.82 10.20
N SER A 146 -35.09 -16.14 9.10
CA SER A 146 -36.16 -15.41 8.40
C SER A 146 -35.79 -14.76 7.05
N GLY A 147 -36.30 -15.39 5.98
CA GLY A 147 -36.68 -14.71 4.74
C GLY A 147 -35.71 -14.76 3.55
N CYS A 148 -35.41 -15.95 3.00
CA CYS A 148 -34.95 -16.07 1.61
C CYS A 148 -35.77 -17.12 0.85
N ALA A 149 -36.57 -16.65 -0.11
CA ALA A 149 -37.15 -17.48 -1.15
C ALA A 149 -36.04 -17.89 -2.14
N VAL A 150 -36.02 -19.18 -2.48
CA VAL A 150 -35.33 -19.88 -3.57
C VAL A 150 -34.33 -19.06 -4.43
N GLY A 151 -33.04 -19.33 -4.22
CA GLY A 151 -32.00 -19.12 -5.24
C GLY A 151 -30.88 -18.13 -4.86
N ARG A 152 -29.70 -18.69 -4.53
CA ARG A 152 -28.37 -18.04 -4.39
C ARG A 152 -28.13 -17.25 -3.09
N CYS A 153 -27.43 -17.89 -2.15
CA CYS A 153 -26.67 -17.19 -1.12
C CYS A 153 -25.28 -16.85 -1.67
N PHE A 154 -24.98 -15.56 -1.85
CA PHE A 154 -23.61 -15.07 -1.96
C PHE A 154 -23.15 -14.66 -0.57
N PHE A 155 -22.03 -15.23 -0.09
CA PHE A 155 -21.38 -14.75 1.13
C PHE A 155 -20.52 -13.55 0.77
N SER A 156 -21.11 -12.35 0.83
CA SER A 156 -20.35 -11.10 0.89
C SER A 156 -20.72 -10.37 2.19
N THR A 157 -19.68 -9.86 2.86
CA THR A 157 -19.70 -8.92 4.01
C THR A 157 -20.20 -9.45 5.37
N CYS A 158 -19.25 -9.79 6.25
CA CYS A 158 -19.38 -9.49 7.68
C CYS A 158 -18.55 -8.24 7.98
N ILE A 159 -19.13 -7.06 7.72
CA ILE A 159 -18.72 -5.81 8.35
C ILE A 159 -19.54 -5.70 9.63
N VAL A 160 -18.88 -5.73 10.78
CA VAL A 160 -19.52 -5.38 12.05
C VAL A 160 -19.65 -3.86 12.06
N ASN A 161 -20.89 -3.39 12.03
CA ASN A 161 -21.23 -1.98 11.95
C ASN A 161 -21.41 -1.40 13.36
N SER A 162 -20.75 -0.29 13.67
CA SER A 162 -21.22 0.66 14.70
C SER A 162 -20.76 2.09 14.36
N ASN A 163 -21.72 2.87 13.84
CA ASN A 163 -21.92 4.33 13.93
C ASN A 163 -21.07 5.31 13.08
N SER A 164 -21.52 5.51 11.84
CA SER A 164 -21.87 6.79 11.14
C SER A 164 -20.99 8.07 11.22
N ARG A 165 -20.34 8.47 10.10
CA ARG A 165 -20.58 9.68 9.23
C ARG A 165 -19.51 9.82 8.10
N PRO A 166 -19.69 10.67 7.05
CA PRO A 166 -19.50 10.27 5.64
C PRO A 166 -18.09 10.45 5.08
N LEU A 167 -17.75 9.55 4.15
CA LEU A 167 -16.59 9.60 3.25
C LEU A 167 -16.75 10.72 2.21
N VAL A 168 -15.70 11.54 2.09
CA VAL A 168 -15.40 12.38 0.94
C VAL A 168 -14.49 11.57 0.00
N ASP A 169 -14.96 11.37 -1.23
CA ASP A 169 -14.26 11.34 -2.54
C ASP A 169 -12.84 10.73 -2.61
N GLY A 170 -12.49 9.74 -3.44
CA GLY A 170 -13.18 9.05 -4.52
C GLY A 170 -12.34 7.84 -4.94
N THR A 171 -12.95 6.66 -4.94
CA THR A 171 -12.39 5.47 -5.60
C THR A 171 -13.56 4.75 -6.22
N THR A 172 -13.92 5.10 -7.45
CA THR A 172 -14.86 4.32 -8.23
C THR A 172 -14.15 3.04 -8.66
N CYS A 173 -14.54 1.90 -8.07
CA CYS A 173 -14.41 0.63 -8.77
C CYS A 173 -15.15 0.81 -10.11
N ALA A 174 -14.43 0.71 -11.23
CA ALA A 174 -15.04 0.76 -12.54
C ALA A 174 -16.08 -0.37 -12.61
N ASN A 175 -17.36 0.02 -12.62
CA ASN A 175 -18.47 -0.91 -12.79
C ASN A 175 -18.40 -1.49 -14.21
N GLY A 176 -17.92 -2.73 -14.32
CA GLY A 176 -17.82 -3.46 -15.58
C GLY A 176 -17.64 -4.97 -15.42
N ASP A 177 -16.86 -5.41 -14.43
CA ASP A 177 -16.54 -6.84 -14.27
C ASP A 177 -17.20 -7.43 -13.02
N ASN A 178 -18.00 -8.49 -13.21
CA ASN A 178 -18.75 -9.20 -12.17
C ASN A 178 -17.86 -10.08 -11.26
N ASP A 179 -16.55 -9.88 -11.25
CA ASP A 179 -15.58 -10.75 -10.61
C ASP A 179 -15.08 -10.16 -9.29
N GLY A 180 -15.99 -9.92 -8.34
CA GLY A 180 -15.77 -9.23 -7.06
C GLY A 180 -14.66 -9.77 -6.14
N VAL A 181 -13.40 -9.68 -6.55
CA VAL A 181 -12.19 -9.88 -5.75
C VAL A 181 -11.25 -8.72 -6.02
N CYS A 182 -11.30 -7.71 -5.14
CA CYS A 182 -10.29 -6.67 -5.10
C CYS A 182 -9.09 -7.16 -4.28
N SER A 183 -8.17 -7.91 -4.89
CA SER A 183 -6.82 -8.03 -4.32
C SER A 183 -6.03 -6.79 -4.75
N GLN A 184 -6.05 -5.76 -3.92
CA GLN A 184 -5.14 -4.64 -4.10
C GLN A 184 -3.74 -5.12 -3.70
N ALA A 185 -2.85 -5.32 -4.68
CA ALA A 185 -1.43 -5.30 -4.40
C ALA A 185 -1.13 -3.95 -3.74
N VAL A 186 -0.44 -3.96 -2.60
CA VAL A 186 -0.05 -2.73 -1.94
C VAL A 186 0.85 -1.97 -2.91
N ASP A 187 0.44 -0.77 -3.32
CA ASP A 187 1.27 0.08 -4.15
C ASP A 187 2.38 0.68 -3.28
N TRP A 188 3.53 0.01 -3.28
CA TRP A 188 4.72 0.42 -2.54
C TRP A 188 5.44 1.63 -3.14
N SER A 189 4.99 2.14 -4.30
CA SER A 189 5.61 3.30 -4.95
C SER A 189 5.22 4.63 -4.32
N ALA A 190 4.12 4.66 -3.57
CA ALA A 190 3.71 5.80 -2.76
C ALA A 190 3.61 5.37 -1.30
N ALA A 191 4.47 5.92 -0.44
CA ALA A 191 4.27 5.74 0.98
C ALA A 191 2.87 6.26 1.35
N PRO A 192 2.02 5.47 2.03
CA PRO A 192 0.72 5.95 2.44
C PRO A 192 0.92 7.18 3.34
N SER A 193 0.10 8.21 3.13
CA SER A 193 0.03 9.33 4.06
C SER A 193 -0.55 8.80 5.38
N LEU A 194 0.34 8.49 6.32
CA LEU A 194 -0.01 7.99 7.64
C LEU A 194 -0.01 9.18 8.60
N ILE A 195 -1.20 9.56 9.07
CA ILE A 195 -1.34 10.65 10.05
C ILE A 195 -0.51 10.32 11.29
N GLY A 196 0.31 11.27 11.75
CA GLY A 196 1.19 11.07 12.91
C GLY A 196 2.50 10.33 12.60
N TYR A 197 2.78 9.99 11.33
CA TYR A 197 4.03 9.36 10.92
C TYR A 197 4.64 10.07 9.72
N SER A 198 5.98 10.06 9.64
CA SER A 198 6.73 10.51 8.48
C SER A 198 7.61 9.38 7.96
N VAL A 199 7.69 9.24 6.63
CA VAL A 199 8.61 8.29 6.01
C VAL A 199 9.99 8.91 6.02
N THR A 200 10.86 8.38 6.86
CA THR A 200 12.22 8.88 7.04
C THR A 200 13.18 8.24 6.06
N ALA A 201 12.95 6.98 5.70
CA ALA A 201 13.68 6.29 4.66
C ALA A 201 12.84 5.21 4.00
N SER A 202 13.12 4.97 2.72
CA SER A 202 12.56 3.87 1.94
C SER A 202 13.68 3.13 1.22
N GLY A 203 13.67 1.80 1.30
CA GLY A 203 14.56 0.92 0.56
C GLY A 203 13.97 0.43 -0.77
N SER A 204 13.06 1.15 -1.43
CA SER A 204 12.33 0.64 -2.60
C SER A 204 12.74 1.20 -3.97
N ASN A 205 13.60 2.23 -4.05
CA ASN A 205 13.95 2.87 -5.32
C ASN A 205 15.45 2.84 -5.62
N ALA A 206 15.79 2.42 -6.85
CA ALA A 206 17.16 2.25 -7.36
C ALA A 206 17.99 3.56 -7.43
N GLU A 207 17.37 4.71 -7.14
CA GLU A 207 17.98 6.03 -7.25
C GLU A 207 18.44 6.62 -5.90
N ASN A 208 18.00 6.05 -4.77
CA ASN A 208 18.46 6.46 -3.45
C ASN A 208 19.26 5.33 -2.81
N GLU A 209 20.21 5.70 -1.95
CA GLU A 209 20.76 4.74 -1.01
C GLU A 209 19.58 4.12 -0.27
N HIS A 210 19.41 2.80 -0.42
CA HIS A 210 18.39 2.06 0.30
C HIS A 210 18.72 2.22 1.79
N LEU A 211 18.02 3.09 2.51
CA LEU A 211 18.31 3.41 3.91
C LEU A 211 17.28 2.78 4.85
N ARG A 212 17.71 2.50 6.09
CA ARG A 212 16.85 2.09 7.19
C ARG A 212 17.33 2.66 8.52
N PHE A 213 16.47 2.63 9.54
CA PHE A 213 16.87 2.87 10.93
C PHE A 213 17.97 1.90 11.38
N SER A 214 19.02 2.41 12.02
CA SER A 214 20.14 1.60 12.53
C SER A 214 19.74 0.67 13.66
N THR A 215 18.69 1.03 14.39
CA THR A 215 18.08 0.24 15.47
C THR A 215 17.10 -0.82 14.97
N ALA A 216 16.79 -0.87 13.67
CA ALA A 216 15.81 -1.80 13.10
C ALA A 216 16.11 -3.29 13.39
N PHE A 217 17.37 -3.62 13.66
CA PHE A 217 17.84 -4.98 13.99
C PHE A 217 18.48 -5.09 15.38
N ASP A 218 18.45 -4.02 16.16
CA ASP A 218 18.92 -4.04 17.54
C ASP A 218 17.83 -4.61 18.45
N ALA A 219 18.06 -5.81 18.97
CA ALA A 219 17.12 -6.49 19.84
C ALA A 219 16.78 -5.71 21.12
N THR A 220 17.64 -4.79 21.56
CA THR A 220 17.39 -3.94 22.75
C THR A 220 16.46 -2.77 22.46
N LYS A 221 16.26 -2.43 21.19
CA LYS A 221 15.41 -1.32 20.74
C LYS A 221 14.11 -1.78 20.09
N ILE A 222 13.97 -3.08 19.80
CA ILE A 222 12.75 -3.65 19.25
C ILE A 222 11.77 -3.93 20.40
N LEU A 223 10.68 -3.16 20.44
CA LEU A 223 9.58 -3.32 21.40
C LEU A 223 8.70 -4.52 21.04
N ALA A 224 8.37 -4.67 19.74
CA ALA A 224 7.57 -5.77 19.24
C ALA A 224 7.93 -6.13 17.80
N LYS A 225 7.71 -7.40 17.45
CA LYS A 225 7.79 -7.93 16.08
C LYS A 225 6.41 -8.40 15.67
N LEU A 226 5.89 -7.86 14.58
CA LEU A 226 4.58 -8.17 14.04
C LEU A 226 4.79 -8.81 12.67
N THR A 227 4.28 -10.02 12.46
CA THR A 227 4.36 -10.75 11.19
C THR A 227 2.96 -10.95 10.61
N GLY A 228 2.85 -11.15 9.29
CA GLY A 228 1.54 -11.35 8.66
C GLY A 228 0.63 -10.13 8.75
N VAL A 229 1.20 -8.93 8.86
CA VAL A 229 0.40 -7.71 9.00
C VAL A 229 -0.17 -7.34 7.63
N ALA A 230 -1.45 -6.95 7.62
CA ALA A 230 -2.17 -6.67 6.38
C ALA A 230 -1.81 -5.32 5.73
N SER A 231 -1.29 -4.36 6.51
CA SER A 231 -0.98 -3.01 6.05
C SER A 231 -0.01 -2.27 6.98
N PHE A 232 0.62 -1.20 6.47
CA PHE A 232 1.41 -0.29 7.30
C PHE A 232 0.59 0.37 8.41
N GLU A 233 -0.67 0.69 8.15
CA GLU A 233 -1.57 1.31 9.12
C GLU A 233 -1.74 0.43 10.36
N ALA A 234 -1.81 -0.90 10.18
CA ALA A 234 -1.85 -1.81 11.31
C ALA A 234 -0.54 -1.81 12.13
N CYS A 235 0.61 -1.58 11.48
CA CYS A 235 1.89 -1.45 12.18
C CYS A 235 1.99 -0.12 12.94
N THR A 236 1.58 1.00 12.33
CA THR A 236 1.59 2.30 13.02
C THR A 236 0.57 2.33 14.15
N LYS A 237 -0.62 1.76 13.98
CA LYS A 237 -1.60 1.61 15.06
C LYS A 237 -1.07 0.81 16.23
N ALA A 238 -0.28 -0.24 15.97
CA ALA A 238 0.37 -1.00 17.03
C ALA A 238 1.45 -0.17 17.75
N CYS A 239 2.19 0.66 17.01
CA CYS A 239 3.12 1.64 17.57
C CYS A 239 2.42 2.78 18.34
N ASP A 240 1.19 3.15 17.96
CA ASP A 240 0.40 4.13 18.71
C ASP A 240 -0.09 3.61 20.05
N ALA A 241 -0.37 2.31 20.13
CA ALA A 241 -0.78 1.65 21.37
C ALA A 241 0.38 1.45 22.37
N ASP A 242 1.62 1.62 21.93
CA ASP A 242 2.81 1.50 22.76
C ASP A 242 3.41 2.90 23.02
N PRO A 243 3.39 3.41 24.27
CA PRO A 243 3.87 4.75 24.57
C PRO A 243 5.39 4.92 24.35
N ASP A 244 6.15 3.83 24.40
CA ASP A 244 7.59 3.85 24.21
C ASP A 244 7.97 3.80 22.72
N CYS A 245 7.02 3.53 21.82
CA CYS A 245 7.31 3.44 20.40
C CYS A 245 7.63 4.81 19.79
N ALA A 246 8.82 4.91 19.20
CA ALA A 246 9.35 6.07 18.48
C ALA A 246 9.22 5.93 16.95
N GLY A 247 9.07 4.71 16.45
CA GLY A 247 8.92 4.48 15.01
C GLY A 247 8.71 3.03 14.64
N VAL A 248 8.46 2.80 13.35
CA VAL A 248 8.22 1.48 12.76
C VAL A 248 9.25 1.24 11.66
N PHE A 249 9.88 0.07 11.70
CA PHE A 249 10.60 -0.47 10.56
C PHE A 249 9.77 -1.61 9.95
N ALA A 250 9.34 -1.45 8.70
CA ALA A 250 8.44 -2.37 8.03
C ALA A 250 9.05 -2.87 6.72
N TRP A 251 8.94 -4.15 6.41
CA TRP A 251 9.43 -4.72 5.16
C TRP A 251 8.55 -5.89 4.71
N GLU A 252 8.52 -6.11 3.40
CA GLU A 252 7.85 -7.26 2.83
C GLU A 252 8.79 -8.47 2.88
N HIS A 253 8.26 -9.61 3.30
CA HIS A 253 8.96 -10.87 3.08
C HIS A 253 8.93 -11.22 1.59
N SER A 254 10.07 -11.66 1.05
CA SER A 254 10.17 -12.08 -0.36
C SER A 254 9.26 -13.27 -0.72
N SER A 255 8.66 -13.92 0.27
CA SER A 255 7.55 -14.84 0.08
C SER A 255 6.24 -14.08 0.30
N ASP A 256 5.51 -13.84 -0.79
CA ASP A 256 4.20 -13.15 -0.85
C ASP A 256 3.13 -13.73 0.10
N LEU A 257 3.42 -14.85 0.77
CA LEU A 257 2.54 -15.57 1.68
C LEU A 257 2.62 -15.09 3.14
N LEU A 258 3.69 -14.37 3.53
CA LEU A 258 3.92 -13.99 4.94
C LEU A 258 3.48 -12.55 5.26
N GLY A 259 2.97 -11.81 4.28
CA GLY A 259 2.51 -10.42 4.45
C GLY A 259 3.65 -9.47 4.86
N LEU A 260 3.25 -8.34 5.45
CA LEU A 260 4.17 -7.34 5.97
C LEU A 260 4.74 -7.80 7.32
N GLU A 261 6.08 -7.72 7.49
CA GLU A 261 6.69 -7.77 8.81
C GLU A 261 7.02 -6.35 9.27
N CYS A 262 6.72 -6.05 10.53
CA CYS A 262 6.99 -4.77 11.15
C CYS A 262 7.69 -4.95 12.49
N ARG A 263 8.63 -4.07 12.77
CA ARG A 263 9.28 -3.91 14.07
C ARG A 263 8.91 -2.56 14.64
N LEU A 264 8.37 -2.58 15.85
CA LEU A 264 8.13 -1.38 16.64
C LEU A 264 9.41 -1.04 17.38
N LEU A 265 9.89 0.18 17.26
CA LEU A 265 11.19 0.61 17.76
C LEU A 265 11.02 1.64 18.87
N SER A 266 11.71 1.45 19.99
CA SER A 266 11.75 2.44 21.09
C SER A 266 12.62 3.66 20.76
N ASP A 267 13.43 3.54 19.71
CA ASP A 267 14.41 4.51 19.26
C ASP A 267 14.68 4.22 17.77
N THR A 268 14.64 5.25 16.91
CA THR A 268 14.88 5.10 15.47
C THR A 268 16.37 5.15 15.10
N GLY A 269 17.23 5.60 16.02
CA GLY A 269 18.66 5.76 15.77
C GLY A 269 18.96 6.67 14.57
N THR A 270 19.95 6.27 13.78
CA THR A 270 20.41 6.95 12.56
C THR A 270 20.00 6.18 11.32
N LEU A 271 20.11 6.80 10.14
CA LEU A 271 19.92 6.09 8.88
C LEU A 271 21.20 5.37 8.47
N ILE A 272 21.08 4.09 8.10
CA ILE A 272 22.17 3.27 7.56
C ILE A 272 21.73 2.56 6.28
N PRO A 273 22.68 2.21 5.39
CA PRO A 273 22.36 1.43 4.19
C PRO A 273 21.74 0.07 4.49
N THR A 274 20.89 -0.38 3.58
CA THR A 274 20.23 -1.68 3.57
C THR A 274 20.12 -2.21 2.15
N SER A 275 19.87 -3.51 1.99
CA SER A 275 19.66 -4.14 0.68
C SER A 275 18.23 -4.66 0.50
N THR A 276 17.35 -4.38 1.48
CA THR A 276 15.98 -4.90 1.52
C THR A 276 14.96 -3.81 1.22
N THR A 277 13.93 -4.13 0.44
CA THR A 277 12.74 -3.29 0.26
C THR A 277 12.05 -3.10 1.59
N SER A 278 12.14 -1.90 2.15
CA SER A 278 11.68 -1.60 3.51
C SER A 278 11.30 -0.14 3.66
N PHE A 279 10.57 0.18 4.71
CA PHE A 279 10.13 1.52 5.08
C PHE A 279 10.49 1.77 6.54
N SER A 280 11.11 2.92 6.77
CA SER A 280 11.43 3.44 8.09
C SER A 280 10.53 4.63 8.36
N LEU A 281 9.53 4.42 9.21
CA LEU A 281 8.50 5.39 9.56
C LEU A 281 8.80 5.95 10.95
N SER A 282 9.15 7.24 11.05
CA SER A 282 9.27 7.89 12.37
C SER A 282 7.89 8.34 12.84
N LYS A 283 7.55 8.03 14.09
CA LYS A 283 6.38 8.60 14.74
C LYS A 283 6.66 10.09 14.92
N ALA A 284 5.76 10.95 14.46
CA ALA A 284 5.88 12.39 14.63
C ALA A 284 5.95 12.68 16.13
N ALA A 285 7.00 13.36 16.58
CA ALA A 285 7.16 13.74 17.98
C ALA A 285 5.96 14.56 18.45
N THR A 286 5.36 15.35 17.55
CA THR A 286 4.09 16.09 17.79
C THR A 286 2.92 15.21 18.20
N SER A 287 2.90 13.91 17.88
CA SER A 287 1.84 12.98 18.32
C SER A 287 1.83 12.73 19.82
N ARG A 288 2.91 13.07 20.54
CA ARG A 288 2.99 13.02 22.00
C ARG A 288 2.45 14.28 22.67
N PHE A 289 1.92 15.22 21.90
CA PHE A 289 1.47 16.50 22.43
C PHE A 289 0.05 16.83 21.99
N ASP A 290 -0.71 17.39 22.94
CA ASP A 290 -2.02 17.94 22.69
C ASP A 290 -1.92 19.45 22.44
N LEU A 291 -2.56 19.93 21.37
CA LEU A 291 -2.70 21.36 21.13
C LEU A 291 -3.71 21.93 22.13
N HIS A 292 -3.22 22.63 23.15
CA HIS A 292 -4.04 23.21 24.22
C HIS A 292 -4.57 24.59 23.89
N TYR A 293 -3.72 25.46 23.32
CA TYR A 293 -4.09 26.85 23.06
C TYR A 293 -3.63 27.31 21.69
N ILE A 294 -4.47 28.15 21.08
CA ILE A 294 -4.20 28.84 19.83
C ILE A 294 -4.26 30.34 20.11
N GLY A 295 -3.14 31.02 19.85
CA GLY A 295 -3.08 32.47 19.75
C GLY A 295 -3.33 32.89 18.31
N THR A 296 -4.35 33.71 18.03
CA THR A 296 -4.78 34.02 16.64
C THR A 296 -4.37 35.41 16.14
N GLY A 297 -3.64 36.18 16.94
CA GLY A 297 -3.17 37.51 16.54
C GLY A 297 -4.21 38.64 16.58
N ALA A 298 -5.51 38.33 16.44
CA ALA A 298 -6.54 39.34 16.13
C ALA A 298 -7.75 39.40 17.10
N ASN A 299 -7.87 38.52 18.09
CA ASN A 299 -9.01 38.53 19.03
C ASN A 299 -8.61 38.06 20.45
N GLU A 300 -8.47 39.01 21.39
CA GLU A 300 -7.97 38.72 22.75
C GLU A 300 -8.90 37.82 23.59
N ALA A 301 -10.20 37.78 23.29
CA ALA A 301 -11.16 37.10 24.17
C ALA A 301 -10.97 35.58 24.22
N THR A 302 -10.54 34.96 23.11
CA THR A 302 -10.36 33.49 23.00
C THR A 302 -8.93 33.08 22.65
N SER A 303 -8.10 34.03 22.20
CA SER A 303 -6.70 33.79 21.84
C SER A 303 -5.87 33.57 23.10
N ARG A 304 -5.29 32.38 23.26
CA ARG A 304 -4.55 32.00 24.47
C ARG A 304 -3.22 31.33 24.17
N ARG A 305 -2.33 31.34 25.17
CA ARG A 305 -1.07 30.59 25.20
C ARG A 305 -0.74 30.15 26.63
N PHE A 306 0.25 29.28 26.80
CA PHE A 306 0.81 29.00 28.13
C PHE A 306 1.30 30.26 28.84
N SER A 307 1.04 30.39 30.14
CA SER A 307 1.38 31.62 30.88
C SER A 307 2.88 31.81 31.06
N THR A 308 3.64 30.72 31.01
CA THR A 308 5.10 30.65 31.11
C THR A 308 5.81 30.81 29.77
N ALA A 309 5.08 30.86 28.64
CA ALA A 309 5.65 30.94 27.28
C ALA A 309 6.77 31.98 27.11
N PHE A 310 6.68 33.09 27.84
CA PHE A 310 7.65 34.20 27.80
C PHE A 310 8.42 34.41 29.10
N ASP A 311 8.22 33.56 30.10
CA ASP A 311 9.00 33.59 31.32
C ASP A 311 10.37 32.92 31.09
N ALA A 312 11.44 33.69 31.23
CA ALA A 312 12.79 33.18 31.00
C ALA A 312 13.20 32.10 32.01
N ALA A 313 12.57 32.04 33.20
CA ALA A 313 12.85 31.02 34.20
C ALA A 313 12.31 29.63 33.80
N HIS A 314 11.27 29.59 32.96
CA HIS A 314 10.58 28.35 32.57
C HIS A 314 10.89 27.91 31.13
N VAL A 315 11.64 28.71 30.37
CA VAL A 315 12.03 28.35 29.01
C VAL A 315 13.32 27.54 29.04
N LEU A 316 13.22 26.25 28.72
CA LEU A 316 14.34 25.31 28.64
C LEU A 316 15.23 25.58 27.43
N SER A 317 14.62 25.79 26.25
CA SER A 317 15.34 26.06 25.00
C SER A 317 14.55 26.95 24.06
N LYS A 318 15.27 27.65 23.18
CA LYS A 318 14.71 28.54 22.15
C LYS A 318 15.35 28.26 20.80
N PHE A 319 14.52 28.11 19.77
CA PHE A 319 14.97 27.91 18.39
C PHE A 319 14.24 28.90 17.48
N ASN A 320 14.96 29.45 16.50
CA ASN A 320 14.35 30.29 15.48
C ASN A 320 14.13 29.45 14.21
N ASP A 321 13.05 29.74 13.50
CA ASP A 321 12.61 29.10 12.26
C ASP A 321 12.46 27.57 12.37
N ALA A 322 12.08 27.10 13.56
CA ALA A 322 11.86 25.70 13.86
C ALA A 322 10.40 25.28 13.66
N THR A 323 10.21 24.11 13.06
CA THR A 323 8.87 23.52 12.87
C THR A 323 8.30 22.98 14.18
N ALA A 324 7.00 22.65 14.21
CA ALA A 324 6.36 22.07 15.40
C ALA A 324 7.02 20.74 15.77
N GLU A 325 7.45 20.00 14.76
CA GLU A 325 8.11 18.71 14.90
C GLU A 325 9.52 18.86 15.50
N ASP A 326 10.26 19.90 15.12
CA ASP A 326 11.55 20.20 15.73
C ASP A 326 11.40 20.61 17.20
N CYS A 327 10.35 21.38 17.53
CA CYS A 327 10.00 21.71 18.91
C CYS A 327 9.66 20.49 19.75
N ALA A 328 8.78 19.65 19.23
CA ALA A 328 8.34 18.43 19.90
C ALA A 328 9.53 17.50 20.15
N ARG A 329 10.41 17.31 19.16
CA ARG A 329 11.62 16.51 19.31
C ARG A 329 12.57 17.07 20.38
N ALA A 330 12.79 18.38 20.38
CA ALA A 330 13.61 19.04 21.40
C ALA A 330 13.00 18.89 22.80
N CYS A 331 11.68 18.99 22.91
CA CYS A 331 10.97 18.82 24.18
C CYS A 331 11.06 17.37 24.69
N VAL A 332 10.79 16.37 23.85
CA VAL A 332 10.87 14.94 24.23
C VAL A 332 12.29 14.53 24.66
N ALA A 333 13.32 15.16 24.10
CA ALA A 333 14.71 14.90 24.46
C ALA A 333 15.09 15.46 25.85
N ASP A 334 14.32 16.40 26.40
CA ASP A 334 14.55 16.99 27.72
C ASP A 334 13.52 16.46 28.73
N PRO A 335 13.94 15.67 29.74
CA PRO A 335 13.03 15.09 30.71
C PRO A 335 12.32 16.12 31.61
N ALA A 336 12.80 17.37 31.65
CA ALA A 336 12.11 18.45 32.36
C ALA A 336 10.99 19.08 31.53
N CYS A 337 10.91 18.79 30.22
CA CYS A 337 9.97 19.48 29.34
C CYS A 337 8.53 19.01 29.55
N ALA A 338 7.64 19.94 29.89
CA ALA A 338 6.20 19.73 30.02
C ALA A 338 5.44 20.05 28.72
N GLY A 339 6.05 20.79 27.79
CA GLY A 339 5.43 21.19 26.53
C GLY A 339 6.23 22.25 25.78
N PHE A 340 5.68 22.74 24.68
CA PHE A 340 6.31 23.80 23.90
C PHE A 340 5.30 24.78 23.31
N VAL A 341 5.79 25.95 22.93
CA VAL A 341 5.02 26.96 22.20
C VAL A 341 5.77 27.36 20.94
N GLN A 342 5.05 27.40 19.83
CA GLN A 342 5.49 28.10 18.62
C GLN A 342 4.86 29.48 18.60
N VAL A 343 5.67 30.51 18.41
CA VAL A 343 5.25 31.90 18.43
C VAL A 343 5.73 32.57 17.15
N ASP A 344 4.80 33.12 16.38
CA ASP A 344 5.13 33.88 15.18
C ASP A 344 5.25 35.37 15.54
N PHE A 345 6.46 35.91 15.36
CA PHE A 345 6.77 37.34 15.55
C PHE A 345 6.71 38.14 14.25
N GLY A 346 6.12 37.58 13.18
CA GLY A 346 5.95 38.18 11.86
C GLY A 346 7.15 38.02 10.95
N SER A 347 8.38 38.13 11.47
CA SER A 347 9.62 37.89 10.71
C SER A 347 10.29 36.56 11.00
N THR A 348 9.90 35.90 12.09
CA THR A 348 10.57 34.70 12.61
C THR A 348 9.57 33.86 13.38
N LEU A 349 9.54 32.57 13.06
CA LEU A 349 8.80 31.58 13.85
C LEU A 349 9.71 31.10 14.97
N GLN A 350 9.38 31.38 16.22
CA GLN A 350 10.19 30.97 17.35
C GLN A 350 9.54 29.81 18.10
N CYS A 351 10.34 28.77 18.29
CA CYS A 351 10.02 27.65 19.17
C CYS A 351 10.55 27.90 20.57
N ARG A 352 9.77 27.58 21.60
CA ARG A 352 10.21 27.58 23.00
C ARG A 352 9.73 26.33 23.70
N THR A 353 10.64 25.54 24.25
CA THR A 353 10.32 24.40 25.12
C THR A 353 10.22 24.87 26.57
N LEU A 354 9.30 24.30 27.33
CA LEU A 354 8.90 24.80 28.65
C LEU A 354 8.94 23.66 29.68
N ASP A 355 9.45 23.93 30.88
CA ASP A 355 9.41 22.98 32.01
C ASP A 355 8.11 23.04 32.82
N ASP A 356 7.43 24.17 32.76
CA ASP A 356 6.13 24.43 33.37
C ASP A 356 5.23 25.11 32.33
N LEU A 357 3.97 24.68 32.24
CA LEU A 357 2.96 25.26 31.34
C LEU A 357 2.20 26.44 31.99
N GLY A 358 2.38 26.59 33.30
CA GLY A 358 1.80 27.61 34.14
C GLY A 358 0.36 27.32 34.54
N VAL A 359 -0.49 28.34 34.52
CA VAL A 359 -1.87 28.22 35.04
C VAL A 359 -2.83 27.59 34.03
N ASP A 360 -3.73 26.77 34.55
CA ASP A 360 -4.86 26.24 33.80
C ASP A 360 -5.68 27.37 33.16
N GLY A 361 -6.08 27.15 31.91
CA GLY A 361 -6.76 28.14 31.08
C GLY A 361 -5.83 29.12 30.37
N GLY A 362 -4.52 29.11 30.63
CA GLY A 362 -3.54 29.93 29.93
C GLY A 362 -3.75 31.44 30.12
N VAL A 363 -2.94 32.24 29.42
CA VAL A 363 -3.06 33.71 29.41
C VAL A 363 -3.56 34.22 28.07
N PRO A 364 -4.39 35.29 28.05
CA PRO A 364 -4.73 35.98 26.81
C PRO A 364 -3.48 36.41 26.04
N THR A 365 -3.53 36.32 24.72
CA THR A 365 -2.42 36.71 23.84
C THR A 365 -2.90 37.40 22.58
N THR A 366 -2.16 38.42 22.16
CA THR A 366 -2.26 39.06 20.82
C THR A 366 -1.22 38.54 19.84
N THR A 367 -0.37 37.60 20.25
CA THR A 367 0.65 37.00 19.38
C THR A 367 0.12 35.71 18.77
N LEU A 368 0.31 35.54 17.45
CA LEU A 368 0.03 34.30 16.75
C LEU A 368 0.90 33.19 17.35
N SER A 369 0.27 32.15 17.88
CA SER A 369 1.00 31.08 18.56
C SER A 369 0.22 29.77 18.64
N LEU A 370 0.94 28.66 18.78
CA LEU A 370 0.39 27.33 19.01
C LEU A 370 1.07 26.74 20.25
N SER A 371 0.28 26.36 21.25
CA SER A 371 0.75 25.88 22.55
C SER A 371 0.42 24.39 22.70
N TYR A 372 1.44 23.55 22.79
CA TYR A 372 1.36 22.10 22.84
C TYR A 372 1.81 21.58 24.20
N ALA A 373 0.93 20.85 24.90
CA ALA A 373 1.23 20.20 26.17
C ALA A 373 1.62 18.74 25.92
N LEU A 374 2.60 18.20 26.64
CA LEU A 374 2.91 16.78 26.57
C LEU A 374 1.70 15.97 27.08
N SER A 375 1.22 15.02 26.28
CA SER A 375 0.09 14.16 26.65
C SER A 375 0.51 13.24 27.79
N THR A 376 -0.21 13.29 28.91
CA THR A 376 0.04 12.50 30.13
C THR A 376 -0.65 11.15 30.15
#